data_AF-A0A3G6T2A9-F1
#
_entry.id   AF-A0A3G6T2A9-F1
#
_cell.length_a   1.000
_cell.length_b   1.000
_cell.length_c   1.000
_cell.angle_alpha   90.00
_cell.angle_beta   90.00
_cell.angle_gamma   90.00
#
_symmetry.space_group_name_H-M   'P 1'
#
loop_
_entity.id
_entity.type
_entity.pdbx_description
1 polymer ?
#
loop_
_entity_poly.entity_id
_entity_poly.type
_entity_poly.pdbx_seq_one_letter_code
_entity_poly.pdbx_strand_id
1 'polypeptide(L)' 'MEKIKCYTMTLFGSTLTDPNIDNILETLKIELEENLDDEENINFQFGVKYLTQDEIDELGEFEGF' A
#
# COMPACT_ATOMS: atom_id res chain seq x y z
N MET A 1 17.48 14.86 7.58
CA MET A 1 16.02 14.77 7.75
C MET A 1 15.70 13.47 8.48
N GLU A 2 14.71 13.51 9.36
CA GLU A 2 14.21 12.33 10.05
C GLU A 2 13.54 11.38 9.04
N LYS A 3 13.75 10.07 9.22
CA LYS A 3 13.15 9.04 8.38
C LYS A 3 11.97 8.42 9.09
N ILE A 4 10.84 8.40 8.40
CA ILE A 4 9.59 7.78 8.81
C ILE A 4 9.55 6.36 8.25
N LYS A 5 9.18 5.40 9.08
CA LYS A 5 8.96 4.03 8.65
C LYS A 5 7.62 3.97 7.92
N CYS A 6 7.63 3.55 6.66
CA CYS A 6 6.44 3.35 5.85
C CYS A 6 6.34 1.88 5.43
N TYR A 7 5.11 1.39 5.40
CA TYR A 7 4.74 0.09 4.86
C TYR A 7 4.34 0.27 3.40
N THR A 8 4.67 -0.69 2.56
CA THR A 8 4.33 -0.65 1.14
C THR A 8 3.67 -1.94 0.72
N MET A 9 2.61 -1.83 -0.08
CA MET A 9 1.98 -2.98 -0.71
C MET A 9 1.82 -2.72 -2.20
N THR A 10 2.26 -3.65 -3.03
CA THR A 10 1.99 -3.64 -4.47
C THR A 10 1.02 -4.75 -4.82
N LEU A 11 -0.14 -4.38 -5.36
CA LEU A 11 -1.20 -5.28 -5.83
C LEU A 11 -1.68 -4.77 -7.21
N PHE A 12 -1.88 -5.69 -8.16
CA PHE A 12 -2.31 -5.39 -9.54
C PHE A 12 -1.50 -4.28 -10.27
N GLY A 13 -0.21 -4.14 -9.94
CA GLY A 13 0.69 -3.14 -10.54
C GLY A 13 0.68 -1.77 -9.84
N SER A 14 -0.18 -1.58 -8.85
CA SER A 14 -0.31 -0.34 -8.07
C SER A 14 0.35 -0.49 -6.71
N THR A 15 1.06 0.54 -6.24
CA THR A 15 1.76 0.51 -4.95
C THR A 15 1.15 1.52 -3.98
N LEU A 16 0.63 1.02 -2.87
CA LEU A 16 0.25 1.80 -1.70
C LEU A 16 1.46 1.95 -0.77
N THR A 17 1.67 3.15 -0.22
CA THR A 17 2.69 3.44 0.79
C THR A 17 2.07 4.22 1.93
N ASP A 18 2.19 3.74 3.17
CA ASP A 18 1.57 4.39 4.33
C ASP A 18 2.42 4.19 5.61
N PRO A 19 2.62 5.21 6.46
CA PRO A 19 3.24 5.05 7.78
C PRO A 19 2.43 4.17 8.75
N ASN A 20 1.12 4.04 8.55
CA ASN A 20 0.23 3.18 9.32
C ASN A 20 -0.01 1.83 8.60
N ILE A 21 0.36 0.73 9.26
CA ILE A 21 0.15 -0.61 8.70
C ILE A 21 -1.33 -0.97 8.59
N ASP A 22 -2.17 -0.45 9.48
CA ASP A 22 -3.59 -0.79 9.51
C ASP A 22 -4.29 -0.35 8.22
N ASN A 23 -3.89 0.80 7.67
CA ASN A 23 -4.39 1.29 6.38
C ASN A 23 -4.03 0.34 5.23
N ILE A 24 -2.80 -0.18 5.20
CA ILE A 24 -2.37 -1.17 4.19
C ILE A 24 -3.23 -2.43 4.25
N LEU A 25 -3.48 -2.92 5.46
CA LEU A 25 -4.24 -4.16 5.68
C LEU A 25 -5.72 -3.98 5.38
N GLU A 26 -6.29 -2.81 5.69
CA GLU A 26 -7.68 -2.47 5.35
C GLU A 26 -7.87 -2.41 3.84
N THR A 27 -6.97 -1.74 3.10
CA THR A 27 -7.02 -1.74 1.63
C THR A 27 -6.89 -3.14 1.07
N LEU A 28 -5.93 -3.95 1.56
CA LEU A 28 -5.81 -5.34 1.10
C LEU A 28 -7.12 -6.12 1.32
N LYS A 29 -7.74 -5.96 2.48
CA LYS A 29 -9.00 -6.65 2.80
C LYS A 29 -10.11 -6.27 1.81
N ILE A 30 -10.28 -4.98 1.52
CA ILE A 30 -11.28 -4.48 0.56
C ILE A 30 -11.03 -5.11 -0.82
N GLU A 31 -9.78 -5.07 -1.30
CA GLU A 31 -9.42 -5.66 -2.59
C GLU A 31 -9.74 -7.17 -2.66
N LEU A 32 -9.44 -7.89 -1.58
CA LEU A 32 -9.73 -9.32 -1.46
C LEU A 32 -11.23 -9.64 -1.43
N GLU A 33 -12.04 -8.77 -0.83
CA GLU A 33 -13.49 -9.00 -0.65
C GLU A 33 -14.33 -8.47 -1.82
N GLU A 34 -13.91 -7.38 -2.46
CA GLU A 34 -14.73 -6.64 -3.44
C GLU A 34 -14.26 -6.80 -4.89
N ASN A 35 -12.95 -6.98 -5.12
CA ASN A 35 -12.37 -6.93 -6.47
C ASN A 35 -11.87 -8.28 -6.98
N LEU A 36 -12.07 -9.35 -6.21
CA LEU A 36 -11.56 -10.68 -6.54
C LEU A 36 -12.69 -11.69 -6.74
N ASP A 37 -12.83 -12.13 -7.99
CA ASP A 37 -13.72 -13.24 -8.37
C ASP A 37 -13.09 -14.60 -8.03
N ASP A 38 -13.95 -15.55 -7.64
CA ASP A 38 -13.69 -16.75 -6.81
C ASP A 38 -12.64 -17.79 -7.28
N GLU A 39 -11.84 -17.55 -8.33
CA GLU A 39 -10.95 -18.61 -8.89
C GLU A 39 -9.51 -18.21 -9.22
N GLU A 40 -9.06 -16.97 -8.96
CA GLU A 40 -7.67 -16.56 -9.27
C GLU A 40 -6.74 -16.49 -8.05
N ASN A 41 -5.50 -16.97 -8.24
CA ASN A 41 -4.45 -16.79 -7.25
C ASN A 41 -3.97 -15.34 -7.23
N ILE A 42 -3.95 -14.75 -6.04
CA ILE A 42 -3.54 -13.36 -5.86
C ILE A 42 -2.09 -13.31 -5.44
N ASN A 43 -1.31 -12.49 -6.14
CA ASN A 43 0.06 -12.19 -5.78
C ASN A 43 0.17 -10.71 -5.46
N PHE A 44 0.65 -10.40 -4.25
CA PHE A 44 1.01 -9.05 -3.84
C PHE A 44 2.42 -9.04 -3.26
N GLN A 45 3.05 -7.88 -3.27
CA GLN A 45 4.35 -7.64 -2.66
C GLN A 45 4.18 -6.73 -1.46
N PHE A 46 4.73 -7.11 -0.31
CA PHE A 46 4.75 -6.28 0.88
C PHE A 46 6.18 -5.90 1.23
N GLY A 47 6.38 -4.67 1.70
CA GLY A 47 7.69 -4.13 2.02
C GLY A 47 7.65 -3.05 3.09
N VAL A 48 8.85 -2.66 3.55
CA VAL A 48 9.06 -1.55 4.46
C VAL A 48 10.09 -0.62 3.84
N LYS A 49 9.78 0.68 3.81
CA LYS A 49 10.68 1.75 3.38
C LYS A 49 10.89 2.74 4.52
N TYR A 50 12.01 3.44 4.48
CA TYR A 50 12.32 4.52 5.42
C TYR A 50 12.51 5.80 4.62
N LEU A 51 11.47 6.64 4.61
CA LEU A 51 11.32 7.81 3.74
C LEU A 51 11.34 9.10 4.57
N THR A 52 11.77 10.21 4.00
CA THR A 52 11.56 11.55 4.59
C THR A 52 10.13 12.02 4.33
N GLN A 53 9.68 13.07 5.04
CA GLN A 53 8.38 13.68 4.77
C GLN A 53 8.27 14.17 3.31
N ASP A 54 9.31 14.84 2.80
CA ASP A 54 9.36 15.29 1.41
C ASP A 54 9.20 14.13 0.40
N GLU A 55 9.84 12.98 0.65
CA GLU A 55 9.69 11.78 -0.18
C GLU A 55 8.28 11.20 -0.12
N ILE A 56 7.57 11.35 1.00
CA ILE A 56 6.16 10.93 1.14
C ILE A 56 5.25 11.89 0.39
N ASP A 57 5.46 13.19 0.52
CA ASP A 57 4.66 14.22 -0.14
C ASP A 57 4.78 14.14 -1.67
N GLU A 58 5.95 13.73 -2.18
CA GLU A 58 6.18 13.47 -3.61
C GLU A 58 5.45 12.23 -4.16
N LEU A 59 5.07 11.26 -3.30
CA LEU A 59 4.32 10.08 -3.72
C LEU A 59 2.84 10.42 -4.02
N GLY A 60 2.36 11.58 -3.59
CA GLY A 60 0.97 12.02 -3.72
C GLY A 60 0.03 11.36 -2.70
N GLU A 61 -1.15 11.96 -2.50
CA GLU A 61 -2.23 11.30 -1.76
C GLU A 61 -2.79 10.16 -2.62
N PHE A 62 -2.84 8.95 -2.07
CA PHE A 62 -3.47 7.81 -2.73
C PHE A 62 -4.98 8.08 -2.80
N GLU A 63 -5.48 8.56 -3.94
CA GLU A 63 -6.90 8.49 -4.24
C GLU A 63 -7.22 7.00 -4.40
N GLY A 64 -7.92 6.41 -3.42
CA GLY A 64 -8.25 4.98 -3.40
C GLY A 64 -8.85 4.47 -4.71
N PHE A 65 -8.62 3.19 -5.00
CA PHE A 65 -9.15 2.48 -6.17
C PHE A 65 -10.68 2.33 -6.11
#